data_AF-A0A2U2HFM6-F1
#
_entry.id   AF-A0A2U2HFM6-F1
#
_cell.length_a   1.000
_cell.length_b   1.000
_cell.length_c   1.000
_cell.angle_alpha   90.00
_cell.angle_beta   90.00
_cell.angle_gamma   90.00
#
_symmetry.space_group_name_H-M   'P 1'
#
loop_
_entity.id
_entity.type
_entity.pdbx_description
1 polymer ?
#
loop_
_entity_poly.entity_id
_entity_poly.type
_entity_poly.pdbx_seq_one_letter_code
_entity_poly.pdbx_strand_id
1 'polypeptide(L)'
;MIYGAWDSHTKGKLEVLQSQLHSFGAQLRGARNKSLSHNDFAAVVSGAALGSFKPGDDEQYFVALQEFVNIVHEEVIGGPWPFDDLVKNDVAAFLAILKP
;
A
#
# COMPACT_ATOMS: atom_id res chain seq x y z
N MET A 1 -10.17 -20.14 -15.81
CA MET A 1 -10.27 -18.76 -15.29
C MET A 1 -9.19 -17.92 -15.96
N ILE A 2 -9.54 -16.77 -16.53
CA ILE A 2 -8.56 -15.78 -16.98
C ILE A 2 -8.39 -14.80 -15.82
N TYR A 3 -7.17 -14.69 -15.28
CA TYR A 3 -6.88 -13.71 -14.25
C TYR A 3 -7.20 -12.31 -14.80
N GLY A 4 -8.04 -11.56 -14.11
CA GLY A 4 -8.42 -10.21 -14.51
C GLY A 4 -9.60 -10.10 -15.49
N ALA A 5 -10.37 -11.17 -15.72
CA ALA A 5 -11.61 -11.13 -16.53
C ALA A 5 -12.83 -10.68 -15.72
N TRP A 6 -12.72 -9.53 -15.04
CA TRP A 6 -13.80 -8.96 -14.24
C TRP A 6 -14.98 -8.52 -15.11
N ASP A 7 -16.19 -8.59 -14.56
CA ASP A 7 -17.32 -7.90 -15.14
C ASP A 7 -17.08 -6.37 -15.16
N SER A 8 -17.81 -5.66 -16.03
CA SER A 8 -17.60 -4.23 -16.24
C SER A 8 -17.81 -3.39 -14.97
N HIS A 9 -18.70 -3.82 -14.09
CA HIS A 9 -18.97 -3.10 -12.86
C HIS A 9 -17.84 -3.30 -11.85
N THR A 10 -17.37 -4.52 -11.64
CA THR A 10 -16.25 -4.79 -10.72
C THR A 10 -14.95 -4.17 -11.22
N LYS A 11 -14.69 -4.23 -12.52
CA LYS A 11 -13.56 -3.53 -13.14
C LYS A 11 -13.62 -2.03 -12.86
N GLY A 12 -14.77 -1.39 -13.07
CA GLY A 12 -14.93 0.04 -12.82
C GLY A 12 -14.65 0.45 -11.38
N LYS A 13 -15.08 -0.37 -10.40
CA LYS A 13 -14.75 -0.14 -8.98
C LYS A 13 -13.25 -0.22 -8.72
N LEU A 14 -12.59 -1.25 -9.23
CA LEU A 14 -11.15 -1.44 -9.06
C LEU A 14 -10.34 -0.30 -9.68
N GLU A 15 -10.75 0.22 -10.84
CA GLU A 15 -10.08 1.36 -11.49
C GLU A 15 -10.20 2.65 -10.66
N VAL A 16 -11.36 2.90 -10.05
CA VAL A 16 -11.56 4.05 -9.14
C VAL A 16 -10.68 3.92 -7.90
N LEU A 17 -10.71 2.76 -7.24
CA LEU A 17 -9.89 2.49 -6.06
C LEU A 17 -8.39 2.57 -6.38
N GLN A 18 -7.96 2.02 -7.52
CA GLN A 18 -6.58 2.12 -7.99
C GLN A 18 -6.15 3.58 -8.17
N SER A 19 -7.02 4.44 -8.73
CA SER A 19 -6.72 5.85 -8.90
C SER A 19 -6.51 6.57 -7.56
N GLN A 20 -7.37 6.28 -6.57
CA GLN A 20 -7.22 6.83 -5.21
C GLN A 20 -5.91 6.40 -4.57
N LEU A 21 -5.60 5.09 -4.62
CA LEU A 21 -4.35 4.54 -4.09
C LEU A 21 -3.12 5.15 -4.76
N HIS A 22 -3.14 5.27 -6.09
CA HIS A 22 -2.04 5.85 -6.85
C HIS A 22 -1.83 7.34 -6.54
N SER A 23 -2.92 8.10 -6.37
CA SER A 23 -2.87 9.53 -6.04
C SER A 23 -2.13 9.78 -4.71
N PHE A 24 -2.45 9.01 -3.68
CA PHE A 24 -1.75 9.10 -2.40
C PHE A 24 -0.30 8.59 -2.51
N GLY A 25 -0.09 7.43 -3.15
CA GLY A 25 1.24 6.84 -3.32
C GLY A 25 2.22 7.75 -4.08
N ALA A 26 1.72 8.56 -5.03
CA ALA A 26 2.52 9.55 -5.75
C ALA A 26 3.09 10.62 -4.81
N GLN A 27 2.34 11.05 -3.79
CA GLN A 27 2.79 12.03 -2.79
C GLN A 27 3.92 11.46 -1.92
N LEU A 28 3.87 10.16 -1.61
CA LEU A 28 4.89 9.49 -0.78
C LEU A 28 6.21 9.25 -1.53
N ARG A 29 6.18 9.16 -2.87
CA ARG A 29 7.36 8.78 -3.67
C ARG A 29 8.56 9.71 -3.43
N GLY A 30 8.33 11.02 -3.30
CA GLY A 30 9.38 11.99 -3.06
C GLY A 30 10.07 11.79 -1.69
N ALA A 31 9.28 11.73 -0.62
CA ALA A 31 9.78 11.49 0.74
C ALA A 31 10.49 10.12 0.85
N ARG A 32 9.90 9.08 0.26
CA ARG A 32 10.49 7.74 0.21
C ARG A 32 11.84 7.74 -0.49
N ASN A 33 11.97 8.38 -1.65
CA ASN A 33 13.24 8.42 -2.38
C ASN A 33 14.33 9.16 -1.57
N LYS A 34 13.99 10.25 -0.86
CA LYS A 34 14.92 10.92 0.05
C LYS A 34 15.40 9.99 1.17
N SER A 35 14.48 9.25 1.77
CA SER A 35 14.78 8.29 2.84
C SER A 35 15.63 7.12 2.35
N LEU A 36 15.30 6.52 1.20
CA LEU A 36 15.96 5.31 0.68
C LEU A 36 17.33 5.58 0.07
N SER A 37 17.50 6.71 -0.62
CA SER A 37 18.77 7.02 -1.28
C SER A 37 19.80 7.63 -0.33
N HIS A 38 19.49 7.80 0.96
CA HIS A 38 20.30 8.58 1.92
C HIS A 38 20.69 9.98 1.39
N ASN A 39 19.91 10.50 0.44
CA ASN A 39 20.26 11.70 -0.32
C ASN A 39 20.09 12.99 0.49
N ASP A 40 19.49 12.90 1.69
CA ASP A 40 19.27 14.04 2.58
C ASP A 40 19.77 13.73 4.00
N PHE A 41 21.09 13.57 4.12
CA PHE A 41 21.77 13.30 5.39
C PHE A 41 21.43 14.35 6.46
N ALA A 42 21.28 15.62 6.07
CA ALA A 42 20.92 16.70 6.98
C ALA A 42 19.51 16.52 7.56
N ALA A 43 18.52 16.17 6.73
CA ALA A 43 17.17 15.88 7.21
C ALA A 43 17.13 14.64 8.13
N VAL A 44 17.89 13.60 7.82
CA VAL A 44 17.99 12.38 8.64
C VAL A 44 18.63 12.67 10.01
N VAL A 45 19.73 13.42 10.04
CA VAL A 45 20.45 13.76 11.29
C VAL A 45 19.64 14.72 12.16
N SER A 46 18.87 15.63 11.56
CA SER A 46 18.04 16.60 12.29
C SER A 46 16.67 16.06 12.69
N GLY A 47 16.27 14.88 12.21
CA GLY A 47 14.93 14.34 12.44
C GLY A 47 13.81 15.14 11.75
N ALA A 48 14.13 15.89 10.70
CA ALA A 48 13.16 16.72 10.00
C ALA A 48 12.16 15.87 9.20
N ALA A 49 10.92 16.36 9.09
CA ALA A 49 9.90 15.72 8.26
C ALA A 49 10.31 15.74 6.77
N LEU A 50 10.27 14.58 6.11
CA LEU A 50 10.67 14.42 4.70
C LEU A 50 9.56 14.78 3.70
N GLY A 51 8.33 14.95 4.20
CA GLY A 51 7.14 15.28 3.43
C GLY A 51 5.93 15.44 4.34
N SER A 52 4.79 15.81 3.75
CA SER A 52 3.51 15.99 4.44
C SER A 52 2.36 15.67 3.49
N PHE A 53 1.27 15.17 4.03
CA PHE A 53 -0.03 14.99 3.35
C PHE A 53 -1.14 15.55 4.25
N LYS A 54 -2.39 15.64 3.76
CA LYS A 54 -3.47 16.22 4.57
C LYS A 54 -3.90 15.24 5.66
N PRO A 55 -4.32 15.72 6.84
CA PRO A 55 -4.89 14.86 7.86
C PRO A 55 -6.02 13.98 7.30
N GLY A 56 -5.93 12.66 7.51
CA GLY A 56 -6.93 11.68 7.06
C GLY A 56 -6.73 11.16 5.63
N ASP A 57 -5.75 11.66 4.85
CA ASP A 57 -5.43 11.09 3.53
C ASP A 57 -4.88 9.65 3.65
N ASP A 58 -4.17 9.37 4.74
CA ASP A 58 -3.65 8.04 5.08
C ASP A 58 -4.75 7.06 5.48
N GLU A 59 -5.70 7.50 6.33
CA GLU A 59 -6.87 6.70 6.69
C GLU A 59 -7.68 6.32 5.44
N GLN A 60 -7.94 7.29 4.55
CA GLN A 60 -8.64 7.05 3.29
C GLN A 60 -7.87 6.09 2.38
N TYR A 61 -6.55 6.19 2.33
CA TYR A 61 -5.71 5.25 1.58
C TYR A 61 -5.90 3.82 2.07
N PHE A 62 -5.85 3.57 3.39
CA PHE A 62 -6.01 2.23 3.92
C PHE A 62 -7.43 1.68 3.78
N VAL A 63 -8.46 2.54 3.89
CA VAL A 63 -9.84 2.16 3.58
C VAL A 63 -9.98 1.72 2.12
N ALA A 64 -9.46 2.51 1.18
CA ALA A 64 -9.49 2.16 -0.24
C ALA A 64 -8.68 0.89 -0.55
N LEU A 65 -7.55 0.69 0.14
CA LEU A 65 -6.71 -0.50 -0.01
C LEU A 65 -7.46 -1.73 0.47
N GLN A 66 -8.07 -1.65 1.65
CA GLN A 66 -8.85 -2.74 2.23
C GLN A 66 -10.02 -3.13 1.32
N GLU A 67 -10.73 -2.16 0.76
CA GLU A 67 -11.81 -2.42 -0.19
C GLU A 67 -11.29 -3.06 -1.47
N PHE A 68 -10.20 -2.55 -2.04
CA PHE A 68 -9.58 -3.11 -3.24
C PHE A 68 -9.21 -4.58 -3.04
N VAL A 69 -8.49 -4.90 -1.95
CA VAL A 69 -8.03 -6.26 -1.70
C VAL A 69 -9.21 -7.19 -1.39
N ASN A 70 -10.25 -6.71 -0.70
CA ASN A 70 -11.46 -7.51 -0.48
C ASN A 70 -12.17 -7.89 -1.79
N ILE A 71 -12.34 -6.93 -2.71
CA ILE A 71 -12.93 -7.21 -4.03
C ILE A 71 -12.10 -8.26 -4.76
N VAL A 72 -10.77 -8.14 -4.70
CA VAL A 72 -9.90 -9.09 -5.39
C VAL A 72 -9.91 -10.48 -4.76
N HIS A 73 -9.86 -10.54 -3.44
CA HIS A 73 -9.81 -11.80 -2.73
C HIS A 73 -11.14 -12.56 -2.84
N GLU A 74 -12.27 -11.86 -2.78
CA GLU A 74 -13.61 -12.46 -2.97
C GLU A 74 -13.71 -13.16 -4.33
N GLU A 75 -13.25 -12.53 -5.40
CA GLU A 75 -13.35 -13.09 -6.75
C GLU A 75 -12.41 -14.28 -6.98
N VAL A 76 -11.21 -14.27 -6.40
CA VAL A 76 -10.16 -15.26 -6.68
C VAL A 76 -10.19 -16.45 -5.71
N ILE A 77 -10.43 -16.19 -4.43
CA ILE A 77 -10.33 -17.18 -3.35
C ILE A 77 -11.69 -17.35 -2.65
N GLY A 78 -12.47 -16.28 -2.54
CA GLY A 78 -13.70 -16.20 -1.76
C GLY A 78 -13.46 -15.64 -0.35
N GLY A 79 -14.33 -14.74 0.09
CA GLY A 79 -14.27 -14.07 1.38
C GLY A 79 -13.39 -12.81 1.40
N PRO A 80 -13.50 -11.99 2.46
CA PRO A 80 -12.66 -10.81 2.64
C PRO A 80 -11.22 -11.19 3.01
N TRP A 81 -10.28 -10.30 2.69
CA TRP A 81 -8.89 -10.40 3.12
C TRP A 81 -8.59 -9.27 4.10
N PRO A 82 -8.51 -9.54 5.42
CA PRO A 82 -8.17 -8.51 6.39
C PRO A 82 -6.74 -8.03 6.14
N PHE A 83 -6.60 -6.73 5.87
CA PHE A 83 -5.33 -6.04 5.78
C PHE A 83 -5.08 -5.35 7.13
N ASP A 84 -4.41 -6.08 8.03
CA ASP A 84 -4.09 -5.62 9.38
C ASP A 84 -2.56 -5.65 9.65
N ASP A 85 -2.18 -5.28 10.86
CA ASP A 85 -0.80 -5.32 11.36
C ASP A 85 -0.24 -6.75 11.50
N LEU A 86 -1.09 -7.78 11.38
CA LEU A 86 -0.73 -9.19 11.34
C LEU A 86 -0.42 -9.68 9.93
N VAL A 87 -0.60 -8.85 8.88
CA VAL A 87 0.00 -9.08 7.55
C VAL A 87 1.51 -9.02 7.74
N LYS A 88 2.08 -10.15 8.17
CA LYS A 88 3.52 -10.34 8.35
C LYS A 88 4.18 -9.94 7.05
N ASN A 89 4.89 -8.81 7.05
CA ASN A 89 5.82 -8.49 5.99
C ASN A 89 6.67 -9.74 5.75
N ASP A 90 6.79 -10.17 4.50
CA ASP A 90 7.64 -11.31 4.12
C ASP A 90 9.04 -11.22 4.75
N VAL A 91 9.49 -10.00 5.08
CA VAL A 91 10.69 -9.72 5.89
C VAL A 91 10.72 -10.46 7.22
N ALA A 92 9.65 -10.52 8.02
CA ALA A 92 9.65 -11.24 9.30
C ALA A 92 9.74 -12.76 9.10
N ALA A 93 9.05 -13.28 8.09
CA ALA A 93 9.17 -14.69 7.69
C ALA A 93 10.58 -14.99 7.13
N PHE A 94 11.15 -14.06 6.36
CA PHE A 94 12.48 -14.12 5.76
C PHE A 94 13.60 -14.03 6.81
N LEU A 95 13.47 -13.16 7.82
CA LEU A 95 14.41 -13.07 8.94
C LEU A 95 14.35 -14.32 9.82
N ALA A 96 13.20 -14.97 9.95
CA ALA A 96 13.06 -16.20 10.71
C ALA A 96 13.75 -17.42 10.05
N ILE A 97 13.95 -17.41 8.73
CA ILE A 97 14.65 -18.47 7.98
C ILE A 97 16.16 -18.21 7.84
N LEU A 98 16.62 -16.98 7.99
CA LEU A 98 18.03 -16.65 8.11
C LEU A 98 18.51 -17.05 9.52
N LYS A 99 18.94 -18.30 9.68
CA LYS A 99 19.70 -18.71 10.86
C LYS A 99 21.04 -17.95 10.92
N PRO A 100 21.56 -17.64 12.13
CA PRO A 100 22.82 -16.92 12.31
C PRO A 100 24.01 -17.60 11.65
#